data_AF-A0A7S1VZC7-F1
#
_entry.id   AF-A0A7S1VZC7-F1
#
_cell.length_a   1.000
_cell.length_b   1.000
_cell.length_c   1.000
_cell.angle_alpha   90.00
_cell.angle_beta   90.00
_cell.angle_gamma   90.00
#
_symmetry.space_group_name_H-M   'P 1'
#
loop_
_entity.id
_entity.type
_entity.pdbx_description
1 polymer ?
#
loop_
_entity_poly.entity_id
_entity_poly.type
_entity_poly.pdbx_seq_one_letter_code
_entity_poly.pdbx_strand_id
1 'polypeptide(L)'
;YDKMYDEQVTSIGSQISRLQGGLDKLKETQVLVDEMKETLKRMQPELEQAAVDTERIMKEVAEEQKKAEVVQAECTKESDAAAVIREEADTVRNECQEQLDLAMPAYYGALEALKTLDSKDISEMKGMAQPPERVRIVIEAVLVLLGQKDLSWNNCKVVMSRSDFLPSLRTYDKDNVPDKIIRTLQKNYLNTTDKDKEFTPENIAKASVAAKSLCLWVRAIDNYNAVAKTIAPKKEQLADAEGKLKAAEDSLHKAQAKLKEVEDKVAALQRDMQANIDRKKELEDQMKLTELRLGRAETLMSGLASEQVRWSESVARLNKQKKEIVGTTIVAAGCIAYLGPFTAPYRKTMASSWTETCHGLSIPAGASASLADITDPVKVREWGAKGLPQDDFSVENGVMVSRSQRWCLCIDP
;
A
#
# COMPACT_ATOMS: atom_id res chain seq x y z
N TYR A 1 18.24 -21.37 75.45
CA TYR A 1 19.18 -21.47 74.33
C TYR A 1 18.42 -21.51 73.01
N ASP A 2 17.67 -22.59 72.72
CA ASP A 2 16.97 -22.79 71.43
C ASP A 2 16.17 -21.57 70.95
N LYS A 3 15.32 -21.01 71.82
CA LYS A 3 14.54 -19.80 71.48
C LYS A 3 15.42 -18.61 71.05
N MET A 4 16.54 -18.37 71.73
CA MET A 4 17.46 -17.28 71.36
C MET A 4 18.21 -17.59 70.08
N TYR A 5 18.56 -18.86 69.87
CA TYR A 5 19.25 -19.32 68.68
C TYR A 5 18.36 -19.14 67.44
N ASP A 6 17.12 -19.62 67.49
CA ASP A 6 16.16 -19.51 66.38
C ASP A 6 15.85 -18.05 66.02
N GLU A 7 15.64 -17.19 67.03
CA GLU A 7 15.43 -15.75 66.83
C GLU A 7 16.64 -15.09 66.13
N GLN A 8 17.86 -15.41 66.58
CA GLN A 8 19.08 -14.83 66.03
C GLN A 8 19.39 -15.36 64.63
N VAL A 9 19.21 -16.66 64.37
CA VAL A 9 19.42 -17.27 63.05
C VAL A 9 18.43 -16.70 62.04
N THR A 10 17.16 -16.55 62.43
CA THR A 10 16.12 -15.98 61.58
C THR A 10 16.41 -14.51 61.27
N SER A 11 16.79 -13.73 62.29
CA SER A 11 17.15 -12.31 62.13
C SER A 11 18.32 -12.15 61.16
N ILE A 12 19.45 -12.82 61.40
CA ILE A 12 20.64 -12.73 60.54
C ILE A 12 20.33 -13.25 59.13
N GLY A 13 19.60 -14.36 59.01
CA GLY A 13 19.19 -14.92 57.72
C GLY A 13 18.34 -13.95 56.89
N SER A 14 17.38 -13.27 57.52
CA SER A 14 16.55 -12.27 56.85
C SER A 14 17.35 -11.05 56.38
N GLN A 15 18.31 -10.59 57.18
CA GLN A 15 19.19 -9.47 56.83
C GLN A 15 20.11 -9.82 55.65
N ILE A 16 20.70 -11.03 55.66
CA ILE A 16 21.51 -11.53 54.55
C ILE A 16 20.66 -11.61 53.28
N SER A 17 19.48 -12.23 53.34
CA SER A 17 18.62 -12.39 52.17
C SER A 17 18.23 -11.04 51.56
N ARG A 18 17.92 -10.03 52.39
CA ARG A 18 17.56 -8.70 51.92
C ARG A 18 18.72 -7.99 51.22
N LEU A 19 19.90 -8.02 51.83
CA LEU A 19 21.09 -7.38 51.27
C LEU A 19 21.57 -8.10 49.99
N GLN A 20 21.54 -9.43 49.99
CA GLN A 20 21.87 -10.24 48.82
C GLN A 20 20.93 -9.94 47.66
N GLY A 21 19.61 -9.86 47.90
CA GLY A 21 18.65 -9.50 46.85
C GLY A 21 18.91 -8.11 46.25
N GLY A 22 19.36 -7.14 47.07
CA GLY A 22 19.78 -5.83 46.57
C GLY A 22 21.04 -5.89 45.69
N LEU A 23 22.04 -6.68 46.10
CA LEU A 23 23.25 -6.91 45.32
C LEU A 23 22.98 -7.62 44.00
N ASP A 24 22.08 -8.62 44.00
CA ASP A 24 21.69 -9.35 42.80
C ASP A 24 20.98 -8.40 41.82
N LYS A 25 20.10 -7.52 42.30
CA LYS A 25 19.44 -6.50 41.46
C LYS A 25 20.42 -5.49 40.87
N LEU A 26 21.44 -5.07 41.61
CA LEU A 26 22.51 -4.22 41.08
C LEU A 26 23.29 -4.93 39.97
N LYS A 27 23.57 -6.22 40.15
CA LYS A 27 24.26 -7.03 39.14
C LYS A 27 23.42 -7.23 37.88
N GLU A 28 22.13 -7.51 38.00
CA GLU A 28 21.19 -7.55 36.87
C GLU A 28 21.17 -6.20 36.13
N THR A 29 21.12 -5.10 36.87
CA THR A 29 21.12 -3.75 36.30
C THR A 29 22.41 -3.46 35.54
N GLN A 30 23.57 -3.91 36.05
CA GLN A 30 24.86 -3.78 35.35
C GLN A 30 24.85 -4.53 34.01
N VAL A 31 24.31 -5.75 33.97
CA VAL A 31 24.18 -6.53 32.72
C VAL A 31 23.31 -5.80 31.70
N LEU A 32 22.15 -5.27 32.12
CA LEU A 32 21.27 -4.49 31.25
C LEU A 32 21.95 -3.22 30.72
N VAL A 33 22.76 -2.55 31.54
CA VAL A 33 23.56 -1.38 31.12
C VAL A 33 24.56 -1.77 30.02
N ASP A 34 25.24 -2.91 30.18
CA ASP A 34 26.21 -3.38 29.20
C ASP A 34 25.52 -3.80 27.88
N GLU A 35 24.37 -4.47 27.94
CA GLU A 35 23.55 -4.81 26.76
C GLU A 35 23.02 -3.56 26.02
N MET A 36 22.60 -2.53 26.76
CA MET A 36 22.17 -1.25 26.17
C MET A 36 23.34 -0.55 25.46
N LYS A 37 24.56 -0.60 26.02
CA LYS A 37 25.77 -0.05 25.38
C LYS A 37 26.12 -0.79 24.10
N GLU A 38 26.04 -2.11 24.08
CA GLU A 38 26.26 -2.89 22.86
C GLU A 38 25.19 -2.61 21.80
N THR A 39 23.93 -2.48 22.22
CA THR A 39 22.82 -2.15 21.31
C THR A 39 23.03 -0.79 20.65
N LEU A 40 23.42 0.24 21.41
CA LEU A 40 23.75 1.55 20.86
C LEU A 40 24.91 1.49 19.86
N LYS A 41 25.99 0.76 20.20
CA LYS A 41 27.13 0.57 19.30
C LYS A 41 26.75 -0.11 17.98
N ARG A 42 25.78 -1.03 18.01
CA ARG A 42 25.29 -1.70 16.79
C ARG A 42 24.34 -0.81 15.98
N MET A 43 23.49 -0.02 16.64
CA MET A 43 22.55 0.87 15.95
C MET A 43 23.22 2.05 15.25
N GLN A 44 24.36 2.52 15.77
CA GLN A 44 25.08 3.67 15.21
C GLN A 44 25.49 3.50 13.73
N PRO A 45 26.18 2.41 13.31
CA PRO A 45 26.49 2.19 11.89
C PRO A 45 25.24 1.93 11.04
N GLU A 46 24.18 1.31 11.60
CA GLU A 46 22.91 1.12 10.88
C GLU A 46 22.24 2.46 10.56
N LEU A 47 22.30 3.43 11.48
CA LEU A 47 21.78 4.77 11.27
C LEU A 47 22.57 5.55 10.23
N GLU A 48 23.91 5.46 10.26
CA GLU A 48 24.79 6.07 9.26
C GLU A 48 24.51 5.49 7.87
N GLN A 49 24.39 4.17 7.76
CA GLN A 49 24.06 3.49 6.51
C GLN A 49 22.68 3.91 5.99
N ALA A 50 21.67 3.95 6.85
CA ALA A 50 20.33 4.41 6.48
C ALA A 50 20.32 5.88 6.02
N ALA A 51 21.15 6.74 6.61
CA ALA A 51 21.29 8.13 6.17
C ALA A 51 21.93 8.23 4.77
N VAL A 52 22.99 7.45 4.51
CA VAL A 52 23.64 7.38 3.19
C VAL A 52 22.68 6.84 2.13
N ASP A 53 21.95 5.77 2.45
CA ASP A 53 20.98 5.16 1.53
C ASP A 53 19.81 6.12 1.23
N THR A 54 19.33 6.87 2.23
CA THR A 54 18.32 7.91 2.02
C THR A 54 18.82 9.01 1.09
N GLU A 55 20.06 9.48 1.28
CA GLU A 55 20.64 10.51 0.42
C GLU A 55 20.85 10.01 -1.02
N ARG A 56 21.27 8.76 -1.18
CA ARG A 56 21.40 8.12 -2.49
C ARG A 56 20.06 8.03 -3.21
N ILE A 57 19.03 7.49 -2.57
CA ILE A 57 17.69 7.37 -3.15
C ILE A 57 17.12 8.76 -3.47
N MET A 58 17.34 9.77 -2.62
CA MET A 58 16.90 11.14 -2.89
C MET A 58 17.50 11.71 -4.17
N LYS A 59 18.79 11.44 -4.44
CA LYS A 59 19.45 11.84 -5.70
C LYS A 59 18.85 11.09 -6.89
N GLU A 60 18.65 9.77 -6.77
CA GLU A 60 18.04 8.94 -7.82
C GLU A 60 16.61 9.42 -8.16
N VAL A 61 15.78 9.71 -7.14
CA VAL A 61 14.44 10.29 -7.33
C VAL A 61 14.51 11.62 -8.06
N ALA A 62 15.44 12.51 -7.69
CA ALA A 62 15.57 13.82 -8.35
C ALA A 62 15.99 13.71 -9.82
N GLU A 63 16.84 12.73 -10.16
CA GLU A 63 17.23 12.46 -11.55
C GLU A 63 16.08 11.85 -12.35
N GLU A 64 15.39 10.85 -11.82
CA GLU A 64 14.24 10.22 -12.49
C GLU A 64 13.06 11.17 -12.62
N GLN A 65 12.82 12.06 -11.65
CA GLN A 65 11.78 13.08 -11.74
C GLN A 65 12.05 14.06 -12.91
N LYS A 66 13.31 14.48 -13.10
CA LYS A 66 13.69 15.31 -14.25
C LYS A 66 13.48 14.58 -15.58
N LYS A 67 13.78 13.27 -15.64
CA LYS A 67 13.51 12.46 -16.83
C LYS A 67 12.00 12.35 -17.08
N ALA A 68 11.20 12.15 -16.04
CA ALA A 68 9.74 12.10 -16.13
C ALA A 68 9.16 13.40 -16.69
N GLU A 69 9.62 14.56 -16.21
CA GLU A 69 9.19 15.88 -16.70
C GLU A 69 9.50 16.08 -18.19
N VAL A 70 10.68 15.66 -18.66
CA VAL A 70 11.05 15.73 -20.08
C VAL A 70 10.15 14.84 -20.93
N VAL A 71 9.95 13.59 -20.52
CA VAL A 71 9.09 12.62 -21.23
C VAL A 71 7.63 13.07 -21.21
N GLN A 72 7.17 13.68 -20.11
CA GLN A 72 5.83 14.24 -20.00
C GLN A 72 5.64 15.40 -20.98
N ALA A 73 6.61 16.29 -21.10
CA ALA A 73 6.58 17.40 -22.06
C ALA A 73 6.65 16.92 -23.53
N GLU A 74 7.30 15.79 -23.81
CA GLU A 74 7.26 15.15 -25.12
C GLU A 74 5.88 14.53 -25.39
N CYS A 75 5.32 13.83 -24.41
CA CYS A 75 4.00 13.20 -24.52
C CYS A 75 2.88 14.24 -24.72
N THR A 76 2.94 15.41 -24.08
CA THR A 76 1.97 16.49 -24.31
C THR A 76 2.06 17.04 -25.72
N LYS A 77 3.28 17.25 -26.25
CA LYS A 77 3.48 17.67 -27.65
C LYS A 77 2.93 16.64 -28.64
N GLU A 78 3.17 15.35 -28.41
CA GLU A 78 2.63 14.29 -29.27
C GLU A 78 1.10 14.19 -29.16
N SER A 79 0.54 14.43 -27.96
CA SER A 79 -0.91 14.46 -27.75
C SER A 79 -1.56 15.62 -28.50
N ASP A 80 -0.98 16.81 -28.44
CA ASP A 80 -1.48 18.00 -29.14
C ASP A 80 -1.39 17.78 -30.66
N ALA A 81 -0.28 17.23 -31.16
CA ALA A 81 -0.14 16.90 -32.57
C ALA A 81 -1.16 15.85 -33.05
N ALA A 82 -1.39 14.80 -32.26
CA ALA A 82 -2.40 13.78 -32.55
C ALA A 82 -3.83 14.36 -32.51
N ALA A 83 -4.12 15.31 -31.61
CA ALA A 83 -5.41 15.98 -31.54
C ALA A 83 -5.73 16.79 -32.80
N VAL A 84 -4.74 17.54 -33.33
CA VAL A 84 -4.89 18.28 -34.60
C VAL A 84 -5.16 17.32 -35.77
N ILE A 85 -4.37 16.25 -35.88
CA ILE A 85 -4.55 15.24 -36.95
C ILE A 85 -5.91 14.52 -36.82
N ARG A 86 -6.38 14.30 -35.58
CA ARG A 86 -7.70 13.73 -35.32
C ARG A 86 -8.83 14.66 -35.78
N GLU A 87 -8.74 15.95 -35.48
CA GLU A 87 -9.72 16.93 -35.94
C GLU A 87 -9.75 17.03 -37.48
N GLU A 88 -8.59 17.02 -38.14
CA GLU A 88 -8.50 16.94 -39.60
C GLU A 88 -9.14 15.65 -40.15
N ALA A 89 -8.88 14.49 -39.54
CA ALA A 89 -9.50 13.24 -39.97
C ALA A 89 -11.02 13.22 -39.73
N ASP A 90 -11.49 13.79 -38.61
CA ASP A 90 -12.90 13.86 -38.25
C ASP A 90 -13.67 14.81 -39.17
N THR A 91 -13.09 15.95 -39.54
CA THR A 91 -13.70 16.88 -40.52
C THR A 91 -13.85 16.21 -41.89
N VAL A 92 -12.80 15.56 -42.41
CA VAL A 92 -12.85 14.83 -43.69
C VAL A 92 -13.85 13.67 -43.62
N ARG A 93 -13.92 12.97 -42.48
CA ARG A 93 -14.92 11.91 -42.25
C ARG A 93 -16.34 12.45 -42.27
N ASN A 94 -16.60 13.56 -41.57
CA ASN A 94 -17.91 14.19 -41.53
C ASN A 94 -18.34 14.68 -42.91
N GLU A 95 -17.43 15.31 -43.68
CA GLU A 95 -17.72 15.72 -45.05
C GLU A 95 -18.02 14.53 -45.98
N CYS A 96 -17.31 13.40 -45.82
CA CYS A 96 -17.60 12.18 -46.55
C CYS A 96 -18.98 11.62 -46.18
N GLN A 97 -19.29 11.60 -44.89
CA GLN A 97 -20.56 11.08 -44.37
C GLN A 97 -21.74 11.94 -44.80
N GLU A 98 -21.64 13.27 -44.73
CA GLU A 98 -22.68 14.19 -45.21
C GLU A 98 -23.00 13.97 -46.69
N GLN A 99 -21.98 13.77 -47.54
CA GLN A 99 -22.21 13.49 -48.96
C GLN A 99 -22.84 12.11 -49.19
N LEU A 100 -22.44 11.10 -48.42
CA LEU A 100 -23.08 9.79 -48.46
C LEU A 100 -24.55 9.89 -48.02
N ASP A 101 -24.84 10.64 -46.96
CA ASP A 101 -26.18 10.82 -46.41
C ASP A 101 -27.12 11.57 -47.36
N LEU A 102 -26.61 12.35 -48.31
CA LEU A 102 -27.41 12.97 -49.38
C LEU A 102 -27.86 11.97 -50.45
N ALA A 103 -27.05 10.96 -50.77
CA ALA A 103 -27.34 9.99 -51.84
C ALA A 103 -28.01 8.71 -51.34
N MET A 104 -27.69 8.26 -50.13
CA MET A 104 -28.15 6.98 -49.58
C MET A 104 -29.67 6.91 -49.36
N PRO A 105 -30.37 7.96 -48.88
CA PRO A 105 -31.83 7.93 -48.74
C PRO A 105 -32.55 7.81 -50.08
N ALA A 106 -32.07 8.52 -51.11
CA ALA A 106 -32.62 8.43 -52.46
C ALA A 106 -32.39 7.03 -53.07
N TYR A 107 -31.23 6.43 -52.82
CA TYR A 107 -30.90 5.08 -53.26
C TYR A 107 -31.73 3.99 -52.56
N TYR A 108 -31.83 4.02 -51.22
CA TYR A 108 -32.64 3.06 -50.47
C TYR A 108 -34.14 3.24 -50.75
N GLY A 109 -34.62 4.47 -50.90
CA GLY A 109 -36.00 4.75 -51.31
C GLY A 109 -36.33 4.14 -52.68
N ALA A 110 -35.38 4.17 -53.62
CA ALA A 110 -35.54 3.53 -54.92
C ALA A 110 -35.46 1.99 -54.84
N LEU A 111 -34.61 1.43 -53.99
CA LEU A 111 -34.57 -0.02 -53.74
C LEU A 111 -35.86 -0.55 -53.12
N GLU A 112 -36.46 0.18 -52.17
CA GLU A 112 -37.77 -0.17 -51.61
C GLU A 112 -38.88 -0.11 -52.68
N ALA A 113 -38.87 0.92 -53.53
CA ALA A 113 -39.80 1.00 -54.68
C ALA A 113 -39.60 -0.14 -55.71
N LEU A 114 -38.39 -0.68 -55.84
CA LEU A 114 -38.10 -1.90 -56.60
C LEU A 114 -38.51 -3.19 -55.89
N LYS A 115 -38.61 -3.19 -54.55
CA LYS A 115 -39.09 -4.33 -53.77
C LYS A 115 -40.59 -4.50 -53.87
N THR A 116 -41.33 -3.40 -53.99
CA THR A 116 -42.80 -3.41 -54.18
C THR A 116 -43.25 -3.85 -55.56
N LEU A 117 -42.34 -3.88 -56.55
CA LEU A 117 -42.58 -4.38 -57.91
C LEU A 117 -42.67 -5.91 -57.92
N ASP A 118 -43.74 -6.46 -58.49
CA ASP A 118 -43.94 -7.90 -58.63
C ASP A 118 -43.79 -8.38 -60.11
N SER A 119 -43.79 -9.70 -60.34
CA SER A 119 -43.67 -10.27 -61.69
C SER A 119 -44.89 -9.97 -62.58
N LYS A 120 -46.02 -9.54 -62.01
CA LYS A 120 -47.25 -9.23 -62.74
C LYS A 120 -47.15 -7.83 -63.34
N ASP A 121 -46.64 -6.86 -62.57
CA ASP A 121 -46.33 -5.50 -63.02
C ASP A 121 -45.40 -5.48 -64.25
N ILE A 122 -44.38 -6.35 -64.27
CA ILE A 122 -43.47 -6.53 -65.40
C ILE A 122 -44.17 -7.18 -66.61
N SER A 123 -45.07 -8.12 -66.35
CA SER A 123 -45.86 -8.80 -67.39
C SER A 123 -46.86 -7.86 -68.06
N GLU A 124 -47.47 -6.93 -67.31
CA GLU A 124 -48.37 -5.89 -67.82
C GLU A 124 -47.64 -4.91 -68.75
N MET A 125 -46.44 -4.46 -68.36
CA MET A 125 -45.62 -3.60 -69.23
C MET A 125 -45.17 -4.32 -70.51
N LYS A 126 -44.88 -5.62 -70.44
CA LYS A 126 -44.51 -6.46 -71.60
C LYS A 126 -45.68 -6.68 -72.57
N GLY A 127 -46.91 -6.79 -72.06
CA GLY A 127 -48.13 -7.06 -72.83
C GLY A 127 -48.54 -5.93 -73.78
N MET A 128 -47.94 -4.74 -73.67
CA MET A 128 -48.27 -3.59 -74.53
C MET A 128 -47.76 -3.79 -75.97
N ALA A 129 -48.70 -3.75 -76.93
CA ALA A 129 -48.40 -3.86 -78.37
C ALA A 129 -47.64 -2.61 -78.88
N GLN A 130 -48.05 -1.42 -78.45
CA GLN A 130 -47.28 -0.17 -78.51
C GLN A 130 -47.19 0.44 -77.10
N PRO A 131 -45.99 0.56 -76.51
CA PRO A 131 -45.82 1.20 -75.21
C PRO A 131 -46.00 2.73 -75.35
N PRO A 132 -46.61 3.40 -74.35
CA PRO A 132 -46.55 4.86 -74.26
C PRO A 132 -45.10 5.33 -74.27
N GLU A 133 -44.82 6.44 -74.95
CA GLU A 133 -43.47 6.98 -75.12
C GLU A 133 -42.71 7.11 -73.78
N ARG A 134 -43.42 7.46 -72.71
CA ARG A 134 -42.89 7.56 -71.34
C ARG A 134 -42.39 6.23 -70.76
N VAL A 135 -43.10 5.12 -71.01
CA VAL A 135 -42.73 3.77 -70.54
C VAL A 135 -41.57 3.22 -71.37
N ARG A 136 -41.57 3.50 -72.68
CA ARG A 136 -40.49 3.14 -73.59
C ARG A 136 -39.16 3.77 -73.17
N ILE A 137 -39.16 5.06 -72.86
CA ILE A 137 -37.97 5.81 -72.40
C ILE A 137 -37.40 5.23 -71.10
N VAL A 138 -38.24 4.87 -70.13
CA VAL A 138 -37.78 4.28 -68.84
C VAL A 138 -37.12 2.93 -69.05
N ILE A 139 -37.70 2.06 -69.87
CA ILE A 139 -37.16 0.73 -70.11
C ILE A 139 -35.88 0.80 -70.95
N GLU A 140 -35.82 1.70 -71.93
CA GLU A 140 -34.58 1.98 -72.66
C GLU A 140 -33.47 2.48 -71.71
N ALA A 141 -33.78 3.39 -70.79
CA ALA A 141 -32.84 3.89 -69.79
C ALA A 141 -32.30 2.79 -68.85
N VAL A 142 -33.17 1.85 -68.43
CA VAL A 142 -32.77 0.67 -67.65
C VAL A 142 -31.85 -0.27 -68.46
N LEU A 143 -32.13 -0.46 -69.75
CA LEU A 143 -31.31 -1.31 -70.63
C LEU A 143 -29.94 -0.70 -70.95
N VAL A 144 -29.87 0.62 -71.06
CA VAL A 144 -28.60 1.36 -71.16
C VAL A 144 -27.76 1.09 -69.90
N LEU A 145 -28.36 1.18 -68.70
CA LEU A 145 -27.66 0.87 -67.44
C LEU A 145 -27.19 -0.60 -67.36
N LEU A 146 -27.97 -1.54 -67.91
CA LEU A 146 -27.58 -2.96 -68.03
C LEU A 146 -26.58 -3.23 -69.18
N GLY A 147 -26.09 -2.20 -69.88
CA GLY A 147 -25.05 -2.31 -70.91
C GLY A 147 -25.50 -2.93 -72.24
N GLN A 148 -26.81 -3.00 -72.50
CA GLN A 148 -27.35 -3.55 -73.75
C GLN A 148 -27.25 -2.52 -74.89
N LYS A 149 -26.74 -2.94 -76.05
CA LYS A 149 -26.57 -2.07 -77.23
C LYS A 149 -27.84 -1.93 -78.08
N ASP A 150 -28.72 -2.94 -78.03
CA ASP A 150 -29.95 -2.97 -78.81
C ASP A 150 -31.13 -2.41 -78.00
N LEU A 151 -31.48 -1.15 -78.24
CA LEU A 151 -32.58 -0.43 -77.58
C LEU A 151 -33.95 -0.68 -78.24
N SER A 152 -34.07 -1.71 -79.09
CA SER A 152 -35.33 -2.03 -79.76
C SER A 152 -36.34 -2.61 -78.76
N TRP A 153 -37.62 -2.23 -78.89
CA TRP A 153 -38.71 -2.72 -78.01
C TRP A 153 -38.79 -4.26 -77.94
N ASN A 154 -38.42 -4.94 -79.02
CA ASN A 154 -38.34 -6.40 -79.05
C ASN A 154 -37.25 -6.94 -78.11
N ASN A 155 -36.08 -6.30 -78.05
CA ASN A 155 -35.04 -6.66 -77.10
C ASN A 155 -35.43 -6.28 -75.66
N CYS A 156 -36.12 -5.16 -75.46
CA CYS A 156 -36.68 -4.78 -74.16
C CYS A 156 -37.58 -5.88 -73.58
N LYS A 157 -38.47 -6.43 -74.42
CA LYS A 157 -39.34 -7.56 -74.04
C LYS A 157 -38.56 -8.81 -73.65
N VAL A 158 -37.48 -9.12 -74.36
CA VAL A 158 -36.64 -10.29 -74.09
C VAL A 158 -35.93 -10.15 -72.73
N VAL A 159 -35.36 -8.97 -72.45
CA VAL A 159 -34.63 -8.71 -71.20
C VAL A 159 -35.58 -8.67 -69.99
N MET A 160 -36.75 -8.05 -70.13
CA MET A 160 -37.79 -8.08 -69.07
C MET A 160 -38.39 -9.47 -68.85
N SER A 161 -38.27 -10.39 -69.81
CA SER A 161 -38.77 -11.77 -69.69
C SER A 161 -37.85 -12.69 -68.90
N ARG A 162 -36.63 -12.25 -68.60
CA ARG A 162 -35.69 -13.08 -67.84
C ARG A 162 -36.08 -13.08 -66.37
N SER A 163 -36.03 -14.26 -65.75
CA SER A 163 -36.32 -14.43 -64.32
C SER A 163 -35.34 -13.69 -63.40
N ASP A 164 -34.17 -13.31 -63.93
CA ASP A 164 -33.11 -12.58 -63.23
C ASP A 164 -33.24 -11.05 -63.35
N PHE A 165 -34.21 -10.51 -64.10
CA PHE A 165 -34.30 -9.07 -64.38
C PHE A 165 -34.43 -8.23 -63.09
N LEU A 166 -35.46 -8.48 -62.27
CA LEU A 166 -35.65 -7.78 -61.00
C LEU A 166 -34.51 -8.04 -59.97
N PRO A 167 -34.04 -9.28 -59.77
CA PRO A 167 -32.85 -9.55 -58.96
C PRO A 167 -31.61 -8.78 -59.40
N SER A 168 -31.33 -8.72 -60.71
CA SER A 168 -30.17 -8.05 -61.28
C SER A 168 -30.19 -6.53 -61.06
N LEU A 169 -31.37 -5.92 -60.99
CA LEU A 169 -31.53 -4.49 -60.65
C LEU A 169 -31.27 -4.22 -59.17
N ARG A 170 -31.60 -5.17 -58.28
CA ARG A 170 -31.38 -5.06 -56.84
C ARG A 170 -29.92 -5.32 -56.44
N THR A 171 -29.24 -6.22 -57.15
CA THR A 171 -27.82 -6.54 -56.93
C THR A 171 -26.88 -5.79 -57.86
N TYR A 172 -27.39 -4.74 -58.53
CA TYR A 172 -26.60 -3.98 -59.49
C TYR A 172 -25.42 -3.28 -58.80
N ASP A 173 -24.25 -3.39 -59.42
CA ASP A 173 -23.02 -2.76 -58.92
C ASP A 173 -23.08 -1.24 -59.15
N LYS A 174 -23.64 -0.56 -58.15
CA LYS A 174 -23.74 0.90 -58.08
C LYS A 174 -22.39 1.60 -58.00
N ASP A 175 -21.34 0.90 -57.57
CA ASP A 175 -20.02 1.47 -57.28
C ASP A 175 -19.10 1.46 -58.51
N ASN A 176 -19.41 0.66 -59.54
CA ASN A 176 -18.54 0.48 -60.72
C ASN A 176 -19.29 0.64 -62.07
N VAL A 177 -20.04 1.74 -62.25
CA VAL A 177 -20.76 1.99 -63.51
C VAL A 177 -19.87 2.70 -64.54
N PRO A 178 -19.70 2.16 -65.77
CA PRO A 178 -18.89 2.80 -66.80
C PRO A 178 -19.38 4.21 -67.18
N ASP A 179 -18.45 5.16 -67.23
CA ASP A 179 -18.68 6.56 -67.61
C ASP A 179 -19.43 6.74 -68.94
N LYS A 180 -19.17 5.84 -69.90
CA LYS A 180 -19.83 5.85 -71.22
C LYS A 180 -21.33 5.60 -71.11
N ILE A 181 -21.75 4.72 -70.20
CA ILE A 181 -23.14 4.34 -70.00
C ILE A 181 -23.90 5.51 -69.38
N ILE A 182 -23.33 6.14 -68.36
CA ILE A 182 -23.98 7.26 -67.66
C ILE A 182 -24.00 8.52 -68.51
N ARG A 183 -22.96 8.83 -69.28
CA ARG A 183 -23.02 9.94 -70.25
C ARG A 183 -24.08 9.72 -71.33
N THR A 184 -24.28 8.47 -71.77
CA THR A 184 -25.33 8.12 -72.74
C THR A 184 -26.71 8.27 -72.11
N LEU A 185 -26.88 7.81 -70.86
CA LEU A 185 -28.09 7.99 -70.07
C LEU A 185 -28.44 9.47 -69.89
N GLN A 186 -27.47 10.28 -69.44
CA GLN A 186 -27.64 11.71 -69.20
C GLN A 186 -27.95 12.48 -70.48
N LYS A 187 -27.19 12.24 -71.56
CA LYS A 187 -27.36 12.92 -72.85
C LYS A 187 -28.70 12.59 -73.51
N ASN A 188 -29.14 11.33 -73.47
CA ASN A 188 -30.31 10.90 -74.22
C ASN A 188 -31.63 11.03 -73.43
N TYR A 189 -31.57 11.04 -72.09
CA TYR A 189 -32.76 10.86 -71.26
C TYR A 189 -32.88 11.81 -70.04
N LEU A 190 -31.81 12.44 -69.54
CA LEU A 190 -31.85 13.25 -68.29
C LEU A 190 -31.41 14.72 -68.40
N ASN A 191 -30.80 15.16 -69.51
CA ASN A 191 -30.31 16.53 -69.72
C ASN A 191 -30.88 17.20 -71.00
N THR A 192 -31.96 16.66 -71.58
CA THR A 192 -32.57 17.27 -72.78
C THR A 192 -33.79 18.07 -72.35
N THR A 193 -33.75 19.38 -72.58
CA THR A 193 -34.66 20.42 -72.06
C THR A 193 -36.16 20.16 -72.27
N ASP A 194 -36.54 19.32 -73.24
CA ASP A 194 -37.93 18.90 -73.48
C ASP A 194 -38.32 17.56 -72.84
N LYS A 195 -37.35 16.65 -72.60
CA LYS A 195 -37.57 15.30 -72.06
C LYS A 195 -37.40 15.21 -70.53
N ASP A 196 -36.71 16.17 -69.92
CA ASP A 196 -36.55 16.25 -68.46
C ASP A 196 -37.89 16.45 -67.73
N LYS A 197 -38.84 17.14 -68.38
CA LYS A 197 -40.22 17.28 -67.88
C LYS A 197 -41.01 15.98 -68.01
N GLU A 198 -40.65 15.09 -68.93
CA GLU A 198 -41.34 13.82 -69.15
C GLU A 198 -40.80 12.66 -68.31
N PHE A 199 -39.52 12.73 -67.92
CA PHE A 199 -38.81 11.74 -67.11
C PHE A 199 -38.83 12.07 -65.60
N THR A 200 -39.98 12.50 -65.08
CA THR A 200 -40.20 12.69 -63.64
C THR A 200 -41.08 11.56 -63.09
N PRO A 201 -40.81 11.07 -61.86
CA PRO A 201 -41.62 10.02 -61.24
C PRO A 201 -43.13 10.33 -61.23
N GLU A 202 -43.50 11.60 -61.12
CA GLU A 202 -44.89 12.08 -61.11
C GLU A 202 -45.58 11.99 -62.48
N ASN A 203 -44.86 12.25 -63.57
CA ASN A 203 -45.42 12.18 -64.92
C ASN A 203 -45.40 10.75 -65.48
N ILE A 204 -44.47 9.91 -65.02
CA ILE A 204 -44.42 8.48 -65.37
C ILE A 204 -45.46 7.69 -64.58
N ALA A 205 -45.78 8.09 -63.34
CA ALA A 205 -46.86 7.49 -62.54
C ALA A 205 -48.22 7.53 -63.25
N LYS A 206 -48.48 8.56 -64.08
CA LYS A 206 -49.70 8.68 -64.88
C LYS A 206 -49.80 7.64 -66.01
N ALA A 207 -48.67 7.07 -66.43
CA ALA A 207 -48.61 6.06 -67.48
C ALA A 207 -48.51 4.64 -66.90
N SER A 208 -47.68 4.43 -65.86
CA SER A 208 -47.56 3.15 -65.17
C SER A 208 -46.88 3.32 -63.80
N VAL A 209 -47.46 2.68 -62.78
CA VAL A 209 -46.88 2.61 -61.43
C VAL A 209 -45.57 1.80 -61.46
N ALA A 210 -45.51 0.74 -62.26
CA ALA A 210 -44.32 -0.08 -62.42
C ALA A 210 -43.17 0.68 -63.08
N ALA A 211 -43.47 1.50 -64.09
CA ALA A 211 -42.49 2.37 -64.74
C ALA A 211 -41.99 3.50 -63.80
N LYS A 212 -42.81 3.94 -62.83
CA LYS A 212 -42.40 4.93 -61.83
C LYS A 212 -41.27 4.41 -60.95
N SER A 213 -41.39 3.18 -60.45
CA SER A 213 -40.36 2.56 -59.59
C SER A 213 -39.04 2.34 -60.34
N LEU A 214 -39.10 1.92 -61.61
CA LEU A 214 -37.93 1.82 -62.47
C LEU A 214 -37.29 3.20 -62.75
N CYS A 215 -38.09 4.24 -62.96
CA CYS A 215 -37.59 5.61 -63.12
C CYS A 215 -36.90 6.14 -61.86
N LEU A 216 -37.46 5.88 -60.68
CA LEU A 216 -36.87 6.26 -59.40
C LEU A 216 -35.50 5.59 -59.21
N TRP A 217 -35.37 4.32 -59.59
CA TRP A 217 -34.10 3.59 -59.56
C TRP A 217 -33.05 4.13 -60.52
N VAL A 218 -33.43 4.39 -61.78
CA VAL A 218 -32.50 4.99 -62.77
C VAL A 218 -31.97 6.34 -62.27
N ARG A 219 -32.85 7.20 -61.74
CA ARG A 219 -32.46 8.51 -61.20
C ARG A 219 -31.63 8.40 -59.91
N ALA A 220 -31.93 7.43 -59.06
CA ALA A 220 -31.16 7.18 -57.85
C ALA A 220 -29.76 6.65 -58.15
N ILE A 221 -29.57 5.84 -59.20
CA ILE A 221 -28.26 5.38 -59.66
C ILE A 221 -27.44 6.52 -60.28
N ASP A 222 -28.07 7.39 -61.07
CA ASP A 222 -27.39 8.57 -61.63
C ASP A 222 -26.94 9.53 -60.52
N ASN A 223 -27.82 9.82 -59.54
CA ASN A 223 -27.49 10.63 -58.37
C ASN A 223 -26.40 9.98 -57.51
N TYR A 224 -26.50 8.67 -57.24
CA TYR A 224 -25.47 7.93 -56.51
C TYR A 224 -24.14 7.96 -57.24
N ASN A 225 -24.09 7.81 -58.56
CA ASN A 225 -22.84 7.86 -59.31
C ASN A 225 -22.24 9.28 -59.38
N ALA A 226 -23.07 10.32 -59.50
CA ALA A 226 -22.60 11.70 -59.40
C ALA A 226 -21.95 11.97 -58.04
N VAL A 227 -22.58 11.50 -56.97
CA VAL A 227 -22.08 11.60 -55.60
C VAL A 227 -20.89 10.67 -55.34
N ALA A 228 -20.86 9.46 -55.90
CA ALA A 228 -19.73 8.55 -55.82
C ALA A 228 -18.47 9.13 -56.47
N LYS A 229 -18.61 9.87 -57.57
CA LYS A 229 -17.50 10.60 -58.21
C LYS A 229 -16.98 11.76 -57.37
N THR A 230 -17.84 12.47 -56.64
CA THR A 230 -17.39 13.53 -55.73
C THR A 230 -16.78 12.96 -54.45
N ILE A 231 -17.24 11.79 -54.00
CA ILE A 231 -16.77 11.10 -52.81
C ILE A 231 -15.49 10.29 -53.07
N ALA A 232 -15.25 9.77 -54.28
CA ALA A 232 -14.05 9.00 -54.60
C ALA A 232 -12.73 9.68 -54.18
N PRO A 233 -12.46 10.95 -54.55
CA PRO A 233 -11.26 11.65 -54.08
C PRO A 233 -11.29 11.90 -52.56
N LYS A 234 -12.47 12.13 -51.97
CA LYS A 234 -12.60 12.32 -50.51
C LYS A 234 -12.38 11.04 -49.72
N LYS A 235 -12.75 9.87 -50.27
CA LYS A 235 -12.49 8.54 -49.69
C LYS A 235 -11.00 8.23 -49.68
N GLU A 236 -10.28 8.60 -50.74
CA GLU A 236 -8.82 8.47 -50.78
C GLU A 236 -8.16 9.41 -49.76
N GLN A 237 -8.62 10.66 -49.68
CA GLN A 237 -8.18 11.62 -48.64
C GLN A 237 -8.50 11.14 -47.22
N LEU A 238 -9.67 10.50 -47.01
CA LEU A 238 -10.05 9.91 -45.72
C LEU A 238 -9.12 8.76 -45.36
N ALA A 239 -8.82 7.85 -46.30
CA ALA A 239 -7.90 6.74 -46.07
C ALA A 239 -6.48 7.24 -45.71
N ASP A 240 -6.00 8.28 -46.39
CA ASP A 240 -4.72 8.92 -46.07
C ASP A 240 -4.75 9.61 -44.69
N ALA A 241 -5.83 10.32 -44.35
CA ALA A 241 -5.99 10.98 -43.06
C ALA A 241 -6.10 9.97 -41.91
N GLU A 242 -6.84 8.88 -42.08
CA GLU A 242 -6.94 7.78 -41.12
C GLU A 242 -5.60 7.04 -40.96
N GLY A 243 -4.83 6.88 -42.04
CA GLY A 243 -3.47 6.35 -41.99
C GLY A 243 -2.53 7.21 -41.14
N LYS A 244 -2.58 8.54 -41.34
CA LYS A 244 -1.80 9.51 -40.54
C LYS A 244 -2.25 9.53 -39.07
N LEU A 245 -3.56 9.50 -38.82
CA LEU A 245 -4.14 9.43 -37.49
C LEU A 245 -3.64 8.19 -36.75
N LYS A 246 -3.71 7.02 -37.38
CA LYS A 246 -3.26 5.76 -36.78
C LYS A 246 -1.76 5.80 -36.45
N ALA A 247 -0.93 6.34 -37.34
CA ALA A 247 0.50 6.49 -37.08
C ALA A 247 0.80 7.46 -35.92
N ALA A 248 0.03 8.55 -35.80
CA ALA A 248 0.12 9.51 -34.71
C ALA A 248 -0.34 8.89 -33.37
N GLU A 249 -1.44 8.15 -33.37
CA GLU A 249 -1.95 7.44 -32.19
C GLU A 249 -1.01 6.32 -31.72
N ASP A 250 -0.41 5.57 -32.65
CA ASP A 250 0.60 4.55 -32.33
C ASP A 250 1.86 5.18 -31.71
N SER A 251 2.24 6.37 -32.15
CA SER A 251 3.37 7.13 -31.59
C SER A 251 3.04 7.64 -30.19
N LEU A 252 1.87 8.27 -30.04
CA LEU A 252 1.35 8.75 -28.75
C LEU A 252 1.25 7.61 -27.74
N HIS A 253 0.73 6.44 -28.14
CA HIS A 253 0.64 5.29 -27.25
C HIS A 253 2.02 4.81 -26.78
N LYS A 254 3.03 4.84 -27.65
CA LYS A 254 4.42 4.52 -27.26
C LYS A 254 4.99 5.56 -26.30
N ALA A 255 4.74 6.85 -26.52
CA ALA A 255 5.18 7.90 -25.60
C ALA A 255 4.47 7.81 -24.24
N GLN A 256 3.16 7.56 -24.21
CA GLN A 256 2.39 7.32 -23.00
C GLN A 256 2.87 6.08 -22.23
N ALA A 257 3.19 4.99 -22.92
CA ALA A 257 3.75 3.80 -22.30
C ALA A 257 5.11 4.07 -21.63
N LYS A 258 5.98 4.84 -22.29
CA LYS A 258 7.27 5.27 -21.71
C LYS A 258 7.07 6.20 -20.52
N LEU A 259 6.14 7.16 -20.61
CA LEU A 259 5.82 8.07 -19.50
C LEU A 259 5.39 7.26 -18.27
N LYS A 260 4.47 6.32 -18.46
CA LYS A 260 3.99 5.45 -17.39
C LYS A 260 5.13 4.64 -16.76
N GLU A 261 6.05 4.10 -17.56
CA GLU A 261 7.20 3.36 -17.04
C GLU A 261 8.10 4.23 -16.14
N VAL A 262 8.34 5.50 -16.52
CA VAL A 262 9.15 6.42 -15.71
C VAL A 262 8.37 6.85 -14.46
N GLU A 263 7.08 7.16 -14.57
CA GLU A 263 6.22 7.51 -13.43
C GLU A 263 6.13 6.37 -12.41
N ASP A 264 5.98 5.12 -12.87
CA ASP A 264 5.96 3.93 -12.01
C ASP A 264 7.30 3.75 -11.27
N LYS A 265 8.44 4.00 -11.94
CA LYS A 265 9.77 3.98 -11.31
C LYS A 265 9.93 5.09 -10.27
N VAL A 266 9.51 6.31 -10.58
CA VAL A 266 9.53 7.44 -9.64
C VAL A 266 8.66 7.12 -8.42
N ALA A 267 7.46 6.58 -8.62
CA ALA A 267 6.57 6.22 -7.53
C ALA A 267 7.15 5.10 -6.66
N ALA A 268 7.83 4.11 -7.24
CA ALA A 268 8.54 3.08 -6.50
C ALA A 268 9.67 3.66 -5.65
N LEU A 269 10.54 4.49 -6.25
CA LEU A 269 11.66 5.13 -5.55
C LEU A 269 11.17 6.09 -4.44
N GLN A 270 10.05 6.79 -4.64
CA GLN A 270 9.45 7.63 -3.59
C GLN A 270 8.93 6.80 -2.41
N ARG A 271 8.34 5.63 -2.66
CA ARG A 271 7.95 4.70 -1.57
C ARG A 271 9.16 4.19 -0.81
N ASP A 272 10.22 3.80 -1.53
CA ASP A 272 11.47 3.33 -0.91
C ASP A 272 12.15 4.45 -0.12
N MET A 273 12.14 5.69 -0.62
CA MET A 273 12.64 6.86 0.10
C MET A 273 11.87 7.08 1.39
N GLN A 274 10.54 7.05 1.35
CA GLN A 274 9.71 7.23 2.54
C GLN A 274 9.97 6.13 3.57
N ALA A 275 10.05 4.87 3.13
CA ALA A 275 10.35 3.75 4.01
C ALA A 275 11.74 3.89 4.67
N ASN A 276 12.74 4.39 3.96
CA ASN A 276 14.07 4.66 4.52
C ASN A 276 14.07 5.82 5.51
N ILE A 277 13.32 6.89 5.23
CA ILE A 277 13.13 8.02 6.15
C ILE A 277 12.47 7.55 7.45
N ASP A 278 11.41 6.75 7.33
CA ASP A 278 10.69 6.22 8.49
C ASP A 278 11.58 5.28 9.31
N ARG A 279 12.34 4.40 8.64
CA ARG A 279 13.31 3.53 9.29
C ARG A 279 14.41 4.31 10.01
N LYS A 280 14.96 5.35 9.37
CA LYS A 280 15.97 6.24 9.96
C LYS A 280 15.42 6.90 11.22
N LYS A 281 14.20 7.44 11.15
CA LYS A 281 13.54 8.11 12.28
C LYS A 281 13.30 7.15 13.45
N GLU A 282 12.81 5.93 13.16
CA GLU A 282 12.63 4.90 14.18
C GLU A 282 13.95 4.55 14.87
N LEU A 283 15.04 4.38 14.10
CA LEU A 283 16.37 4.14 14.66
C LEU A 283 16.84 5.31 15.53
N GLU A 284 16.66 6.57 15.09
CA GLU A 284 17.01 7.74 15.88
C GLU A 284 16.23 7.81 17.20
N ASP A 285 14.93 7.51 17.17
CA ASP A 285 14.08 7.56 18.36
C ASP A 285 14.41 6.43 19.34
N GLN A 286 14.71 5.22 18.84
CA GLN A 286 15.20 4.10 19.64
C GLN A 286 16.57 4.40 20.27
N MET A 287 17.50 5.00 19.53
CA MET A 287 18.80 5.40 20.06
C MET A 287 18.65 6.45 21.16
N LYS A 288 17.88 7.52 20.95
CA LYS A 288 17.62 8.56 21.97
C LYS A 288 17.00 7.98 23.24
N LEU A 289 16.02 7.08 23.09
CA LEU A 289 15.39 6.43 24.24
C LEU A 289 16.39 5.56 25.01
N THR A 290 17.24 4.83 24.29
CA THR A 290 18.26 3.95 24.88
C THR A 290 19.35 4.76 25.57
N GLU A 291 19.81 5.87 24.99
CA GLU A 291 20.74 6.81 25.61
C GLU A 291 20.16 7.41 26.90
N LEU A 292 18.89 7.82 26.88
CA LEU A 292 18.22 8.34 28.07
C LEU A 292 18.13 7.29 29.18
N ARG A 293 17.77 6.04 28.83
CA ARG A 293 17.72 4.92 29.77
C ARG A 293 19.12 4.60 30.32
N LEU A 294 20.12 4.60 29.46
CA LEU A 294 21.50 4.33 29.82
C LEU A 294 22.01 5.39 30.81
N GLY A 295 21.84 6.68 30.51
CA GLY A 295 22.29 7.75 31.41
C GLY A 295 21.61 7.69 32.79
N ARG A 296 20.32 7.33 32.84
CA ARG A 296 19.60 7.11 34.10
C ARG A 296 20.15 5.90 34.87
N ALA A 297 20.40 4.79 34.17
CA ALA A 297 20.93 3.58 34.78
C ALA A 297 22.37 3.80 35.31
N GLU A 298 23.22 4.51 34.57
CA GLU A 298 24.58 4.86 35.01
C GLU A 298 24.57 5.81 36.23
N THR A 299 23.63 6.76 36.26
CA THR A 299 23.46 7.63 37.44
C THR A 299 23.03 6.83 38.66
N LEU A 300 22.13 5.87 38.49
CA LEU A 300 21.67 4.99 39.58
C LEU A 300 22.80 4.05 40.06
N MET A 301 23.54 3.46 39.13
CA MET A 301 24.68 2.57 39.44
C MET A 301 25.80 3.33 40.15
N SER A 302 26.14 4.53 39.69
CA SER A 302 27.16 5.36 40.36
C SER A 302 26.72 5.82 41.75
N GLY A 303 25.44 6.21 41.90
CA GLY A 303 24.85 6.58 43.18
C GLY A 303 24.78 5.42 44.19
N LEU A 304 24.71 4.17 43.72
CA LEU A 304 24.64 2.97 44.57
C LEU A 304 25.99 2.22 44.65
N ALA A 305 27.05 2.73 44.03
CA ALA A 305 28.35 2.05 44.01
C ALA A 305 28.93 1.90 45.43
N SER A 306 28.78 2.93 46.27
CA SER A 306 29.24 2.89 47.66
C SER A 306 28.40 1.93 48.51
N GLU A 307 27.10 1.87 48.25
CA GLU A 307 26.13 1.00 48.88
C GLU A 307 26.40 -0.46 48.52
N GLN A 308 26.77 -0.74 47.27
CA GLN A 308 27.16 -2.08 46.81
C GLN A 308 28.34 -2.63 47.63
N VAL A 309 29.38 -1.81 47.83
CA VAL A 309 30.54 -2.19 48.66
C VAL A 309 30.08 -2.44 50.09
N ARG A 310 29.33 -1.49 50.68
CA ARG A 310 28.84 -1.59 52.05
C ARG A 310 27.95 -2.81 52.29
N TRP A 311 27.05 -3.13 51.35
CA TRP A 311 26.19 -4.30 51.43
C TRP A 311 26.98 -5.59 51.29
N SER A 312 27.97 -5.64 50.40
CA SER A 312 28.85 -6.81 50.23
C SER A 312 29.64 -7.09 51.51
N GLU A 313 30.23 -6.06 52.11
CA GLU A 313 30.92 -6.17 53.40
C GLU A 313 29.97 -6.58 54.53
N SER A 314 28.76 -6.01 54.56
CA SER A 314 27.75 -6.35 55.56
C SER A 314 27.27 -7.80 55.42
N VAL A 315 27.08 -8.29 54.19
CA VAL A 315 26.74 -9.71 53.93
C VAL A 315 27.89 -10.61 54.35
N ALA A 316 29.15 -10.25 54.06
CA ALA A 316 30.32 -11.01 54.51
C ALA A 316 30.40 -11.08 56.04
N ARG A 317 30.20 -9.94 56.73
CA ARG A 317 30.15 -9.87 58.20
C ARG A 317 29.01 -10.70 58.78
N LEU A 318 27.80 -10.57 58.25
CA LEU A 318 26.63 -11.32 58.70
C LEU A 318 26.79 -12.82 58.46
N ASN A 319 27.39 -13.24 57.34
CA ASN A 319 27.71 -14.64 57.08
C ASN A 319 28.74 -15.20 58.07
N LYS A 320 29.73 -14.39 58.47
CA LYS A 320 30.65 -14.75 59.55
C LYS A 320 29.92 -14.90 60.88
N GLN A 321 29.09 -13.92 61.26
CA GLN A 321 28.27 -13.98 62.47
C GLN A 321 27.32 -15.19 62.47
N LYS A 322 26.72 -15.54 61.34
CA LYS A 322 25.87 -16.72 61.18
C LYS A 322 26.61 -18.03 61.52
N LYS A 323 27.91 -18.12 61.23
CA LYS A 323 28.73 -19.29 61.60
C LYS A 323 29.05 -19.31 63.10
N GLU A 324 29.32 -18.14 63.67
CA GLU A 324 29.69 -17.96 65.10
C GLU A 324 28.48 -17.97 66.06
N ILE A 325 27.25 -17.91 65.52
CA ILE A 325 26.02 -17.75 66.30
C ILE A 325 25.79 -18.89 67.29
N VAL A 326 26.23 -20.10 66.96
CA VAL A 326 26.06 -21.30 67.80
C VAL A 326 26.77 -21.07 69.14
N GLY A 327 28.08 -20.77 69.12
CA GLY A 327 28.87 -20.55 70.32
C GLY A 327 28.50 -19.26 71.05
N THR A 328 28.29 -18.16 70.31
CA THR A 328 27.88 -16.88 70.91
C THR A 328 26.55 -17.01 71.67
N THR A 329 25.58 -17.74 71.12
CA THR A 329 24.28 -17.95 71.80
C THR A 329 24.40 -18.87 73.01
N ILE A 330 25.32 -19.84 73.00
CA ILE A 330 25.59 -20.72 74.16
C ILE A 330 26.11 -19.87 75.33
N VAL A 331 27.15 -19.07 75.09
CA VAL A 331 27.75 -18.21 76.11
C VAL A 331 26.73 -17.22 76.64
N ALA A 332 25.96 -16.56 75.77
CA ALA A 332 24.94 -15.61 76.17
C ALA A 332 23.78 -16.23 76.98
N ALA A 333 23.30 -17.41 76.57
CA ALA A 333 22.30 -18.15 77.32
C ALA A 333 22.84 -18.56 78.70
N GLY A 334 24.12 -18.96 78.79
CA GLY A 334 24.81 -19.22 80.05
C GLY A 334 24.90 -17.98 80.93
N CYS A 335 25.23 -16.81 80.36
CA CYS A 335 25.32 -15.55 81.09
C CYS A 335 23.96 -15.18 81.70
N ILE A 336 22.86 -15.30 80.94
CA ILE A 336 21.50 -15.04 81.44
C ILE A 336 21.10 -16.04 82.52
N ALA A 337 21.44 -17.32 82.37
CA ALA A 337 21.02 -18.38 83.28
C ALA A 337 21.79 -18.38 84.61
N TYR A 338 23.09 -18.07 84.59
CA TYR A 338 23.98 -18.30 85.74
C TYR A 338 24.69 -17.05 86.26
N LEU A 339 24.89 -16.02 85.44
CA LEU A 339 25.75 -14.89 85.82
C LEU A 339 25.01 -13.69 86.44
N GLY A 340 23.68 -13.76 86.55
CA GLY A 340 22.83 -12.70 87.12
C GLY A 340 23.29 -12.17 88.49
N PRO A 341 23.59 -13.03 89.49
CA PRO A 341 23.98 -12.58 90.83
C PRO A 341 25.39 -11.96 90.93
N PHE A 342 26.21 -12.02 89.89
CA PHE A 342 27.61 -11.63 89.96
C PHE A 342 27.86 -10.20 89.46
N THR A 343 29.00 -9.63 89.86
CA THR A 343 29.43 -8.28 89.47
C THR A 343 29.91 -8.23 88.01
N ALA A 344 29.78 -7.07 87.36
CA ALA A 344 30.16 -6.89 85.94
C ALA A 344 31.57 -7.40 85.58
N PRO A 345 32.63 -7.12 86.37
CA PRO A 345 33.97 -7.62 86.06
C PRO A 345 34.07 -9.15 86.09
N TYR A 346 33.35 -9.79 87.02
CA TYR A 346 33.31 -11.25 87.12
C TYR A 346 32.53 -11.86 85.96
N ARG A 347 31.40 -11.26 85.58
CA ARG A 347 30.61 -11.70 84.41
C ARG A 347 31.45 -11.68 83.13
N LYS A 348 32.19 -10.60 82.91
CA LYS A 348 33.09 -10.45 81.75
C LYS A 348 34.19 -11.51 81.74
N THR A 349 34.82 -11.77 82.88
CA THR A 349 35.86 -12.80 83.01
C THR A 349 35.32 -14.20 82.69
N MET A 350 34.14 -14.53 83.21
CA MET A 350 33.48 -15.81 82.94
C MET A 350 33.04 -15.95 81.48
N ALA A 351 32.44 -14.91 80.89
CA ALA A 351 32.05 -14.92 79.48
C ALA A 351 33.25 -15.12 78.54
N SER A 352 34.39 -14.50 78.83
CA SER A 352 35.63 -14.73 78.07
C SER A 352 36.14 -16.16 78.22
N SER A 353 36.21 -16.70 79.44
CA SER A 353 36.63 -18.08 79.67
C SER A 353 35.73 -19.12 78.99
N TRP A 354 34.41 -18.89 78.97
CA TRP A 354 33.47 -19.73 78.26
C TRP A 354 33.63 -19.63 76.75
N THR A 355 33.92 -18.45 76.22
CA THR A 355 34.22 -18.25 74.79
C THR A 355 35.49 -18.99 74.37
N GLU A 356 36.56 -18.92 75.17
CA GLU A 356 37.79 -19.68 74.95
C GLU A 356 37.55 -21.19 75.00
N THR A 357 36.71 -21.65 75.93
CA THR A 357 36.31 -23.06 76.02
C THR A 357 35.55 -23.51 74.77
N CYS A 358 34.64 -22.68 74.24
CA CYS A 358 33.98 -22.95 72.97
C CYS A 358 34.99 -23.11 71.82
N HIS A 359 35.99 -22.22 71.74
CA HIS A 359 37.06 -22.33 70.73
C HIS A 359 37.89 -23.61 70.89
N GLY A 360 38.25 -23.99 72.13
CA GLY A 360 38.96 -25.24 72.42
C GLY A 360 38.17 -26.50 72.03
N LEU A 361 36.84 -26.43 72.08
CA LEU A 361 35.92 -27.48 71.63
C LEU A 361 35.59 -27.41 70.13
N SER A 362 36.26 -26.56 69.35
CA SER A 362 35.98 -26.31 67.93
C SER A 362 34.55 -25.82 67.64
N ILE A 363 33.93 -25.13 68.60
CA ILE A 363 32.63 -24.47 68.44
C ILE A 363 32.91 -23.01 68.05
N PRO A 364 32.50 -22.56 66.84
CA PRO A 364 32.67 -21.17 66.44
C PRO A 364 31.88 -20.23 67.37
N ALA A 365 32.59 -19.27 67.97
CA ALA A 365 32.02 -18.24 68.84
C ALA A 365 32.66 -16.89 68.51
N GLY A 366 31.87 -15.82 68.57
CA GLY A 366 32.35 -14.46 68.31
C GLY A 366 33.28 -13.96 69.41
N ALA A 367 34.08 -12.93 69.10
CA ALA A 367 35.07 -12.36 70.03
C ALA A 367 34.46 -11.57 71.20
N SER A 368 33.20 -11.12 71.08
CA SER A 368 32.44 -10.45 72.14
C SER A 368 31.15 -11.24 72.37
N ALA A 369 30.97 -11.73 73.60
CA ALA A 369 29.72 -12.32 74.06
C ALA A 369 28.94 -11.34 74.96
N SER A 370 29.04 -10.04 74.69
CA SER A 370 28.26 -9.04 75.43
C SER A 370 26.77 -9.32 75.24
N LEU A 371 26.02 -9.35 76.34
CA LEU A 371 24.57 -9.55 76.31
C LEU A 371 23.84 -8.37 75.64
N ALA A 372 24.49 -7.20 75.59
CA ALA A 372 23.99 -6.03 74.87
C ALA A 372 23.98 -6.27 73.35
N ASP A 373 24.99 -6.97 72.80
CA ASP A 373 25.13 -7.21 71.35
C ASP A 373 24.05 -8.16 70.80
N ILE A 374 23.42 -8.94 71.67
CA ILE A 374 22.43 -9.99 71.33
C ILE A 374 20.99 -9.46 71.54
N THR A 375 20.86 -8.24 72.04
CA THR A 375 19.58 -7.59 72.29
C THR A 375 19.27 -6.59 71.21
N ASP A 376 17.99 -6.50 70.84
CA ASP A 376 17.52 -5.52 69.87
C ASP A 376 17.83 -4.09 70.36
N PRO A 377 18.62 -3.29 69.62
CA PRO A 377 18.95 -1.92 69.99
C PRO A 377 17.71 -1.03 70.18
N VAL A 378 16.59 -1.34 69.53
CA VAL A 378 15.32 -0.61 69.72
C VAL A 378 14.79 -0.82 71.14
N LYS A 379 14.87 -2.05 71.67
CA LYS A 379 14.46 -2.36 73.05
C LYS A 379 15.37 -1.67 74.07
N VAL A 380 16.68 -1.64 73.81
CA VAL A 380 17.63 -0.94 74.69
C VAL A 380 17.31 0.56 74.76
N ARG A 381 16.99 1.18 73.62
CA ARG A 381 16.54 2.59 73.58
C ARG A 381 15.22 2.81 74.30
N GLU A 382 14.27 1.88 74.15
CA GLU A 382 12.99 1.93 74.85
C GLU A 382 13.19 1.86 76.37
N TRP A 383 14.09 1.01 76.85
CA TRP A 383 14.46 0.95 78.26
C TRP A 383 15.09 2.26 78.74
N GLY A 384 15.97 2.86 77.93
CA GLY A 384 16.54 4.17 78.21
C GLY A 384 15.49 5.27 78.34
N ALA A 385 14.49 5.28 77.44
CA ALA A 385 13.37 6.21 77.52
C ALA A 385 12.49 5.99 78.78
N LYS A 386 12.48 4.76 79.31
CA LYS A 386 11.80 4.38 80.56
C LYS A 386 12.68 4.56 81.80
N GLY A 387 13.85 5.18 81.68
CA GLY A 387 14.73 5.54 82.80
C GLY A 387 15.84 4.52 83.12
N LEU A 388 16.04 3.47 82.31
CA LEU A 388 17.20 2.58 82.47
C LEU A 388 18.48 3.33 82.10
N PRO A 389 19.50 3.38 82.97
CA PRO A 389 20.80 3.92 82.59
C PRO A 389 21.40 3.21 81.37
N GLN A 390 22.10 3.95 80.52
CA GLN A 390 22.68 3.42 79.26
C GLN A 390 24.10 2.88 79.40
N ASP A 391 24.57 2.65 80.63
CA ASP A 391 25.83 1.94 80.85
C ASP A 391 25.67 0.43 80.60
N ASP A 392 26.77 -0.23 80.23
CA ASP A 392 26.78 -1.65 79.87
C ASP A 392 26.19 -2.55 80.97
N PHE A 393 26.44 -2.25 82.25
CA PHE A 393 25.96 -3.07 83.35
C PHE A 393 24.44 -2.98 83.51
N SER A 394 23.88 -1.77 83.44
CA SER A 394 22.43 -1.56 83.50
C SER A 394 21.71 -2.20 82.32
N VAL A 395 22.28 -2.10 81.10
CA VAL A 395 21.75 -2.74 79.91
C VAL A 395 21.80 -4.27 80.06
N GLU A 396 22.93 -4.85 80.47
CA GLU A 396 23.06 -6.29 80.72
C GLU A 396 22.02 -6.80 81.73
N ASN A 397 21.80 -6.07 82.83
CA ASN A 397 20.77 -6.42 83.83
C ASN A 397 19.37 -6.38 83.21
N GLY A 398 19.06 -5.36 82.39
CA GLY A 398 17.81 -5.27 81.64
C GLY A 398 17.61 -6.47 80.69
N VAL A 399 18.68 -6.92 80.02
CA VAL A 399 18.67 -8.12 79.18
C VAL A 399 18.40 -9.36 80.03
N MET A 400 19.10 -9.54 81.14
CA MET A 400 18.93 -10.70 82.02
C MET A 400 17.52 -10.79 82.58
N VAL A 401 16.94 -9.69 83.06
CA VAL A 401 15.57 -9.64 83.58
C VAL A 401 14.54 -9.93 82.47
N SER A 402 14.72 -9.33 81.29
CA SER A 402 13.76 -9.50 80.18
C SER A 402 13.84 -10.87 79.48
N ARG A 403 14.98 -11.55 79.55
CA ARG A 403 15.22 -12.86 78.90
C ARG A 403 15.23 -14.04 79.86
N SER A 404 15.28 -13.80 81.18
CA SER A 404 15.19 -14.87 82.18
C SER A 404 13.85 -15.57 82.11
N GLN A 405 13.87 -16.90 82.21
CA GLN A 405 12.64 -17.71 82.30
C GLN A 405 12.07 -17.74 83.72
N ARG A 406 12.83 -17.24 84.71
CA ARG A 406 12.46 -17.22 86.12
C ARG A 406 12.38 -15.78 86.61
N TRP A 407 11.53 -15.54 87.62
CA TRP A 407 11.47 -14.25 88.30
C TRP A 407 12.82 -13.92 88.93
N CYS A 408 13.45 -12.85 88.46
CA CYS A 408 14.71 -12.37 89.00
C CYS A 408 14.46 -11.65 90.34
N LEU A 409 15.25 -11.99 91.36
CA LEU A 409 15.31 -11.20 92.60
C LEU A 409 16.29 -10.05 92.39
N CYS A 410 15.79 -8.82 92.36
CA CYS A 410 16.62 -7.63 92.26
C CYS A 410 17.24 -7.31 93.62
N ILE A 411 18.56 -7.18 93.67
CA ILE A 411 19.30 -6.71 94.85
C ILE A 411 19.57 -5.22 94.60
N ASP A 412 18.81 -4.37 95.27
CA ASP A 412 18.92 -2.91 95.20
C ASP A 412 19.46 -2.39 96.55
N PRO A 413 20.74 -1.99 96.63
CA PRO A 413 21.44 -1.69 97.88
C PRO A 413 21.05 -0.38 98.56
#